data_AF-A0A7X6CAF3-F1
#
_entry.id   AF-A0A7X6CAF3-F1
#
_cell.length_a   1.000
_cell.length_b   1.000
_cell.length_c   1.000
_cell.angle_alpha   90.00
_cell.angle_beta   90.00
_cell.angle_gamma   90.00
#
_symmetry.space_group_name_H-M   'P 1'
#
loop_
_entity.id
_entity.type
_entity.pdbx_description
1 polymer ?
#
loop_
_entity_poly.entity_id
_entity_poly.type
_entity_poly.pdbx_seq_one_letter_code
_entity_poly.pdbx_strand_id
1 'polypeptide(L)'
;MPRGSASRGSELWRQNNSETQFVVCINNEDDPASLEVRKIYRIIPDNRAAEHQFIRVIDESGEDYLYPAAYFVYIELPKAVEAVFA
;
A
#
# COMPACT_ATOMS: atom_id res chain seq x y z
N MET A 1 -26.31 -35.29 -18.04
CA MET A 1 -27.34 -34.35 -17.55
C MET A 1 -28.15 -35.12 -16.51
N PRO A 2 -28.39 -34.62 -15.28
CA PRO A 2 -28.55 -33.22 -14.79
C PRO A 2 -27.24 -32.65 -14.20
N ARG A 3 -26.90 -31.36 -14.17
CA ARG A 3 -27.51 -30.05 -13.82
C ARG A 3 -27.40 -29.68 -12.32
N GLY A 4 -26.64 -28.60 -12.06
CA GLY A 4 -26.56 -27.84 -10.80
C GLY A 4 -25.30 -28.14 -9.98
N SER A 5 -24.54 -27.20 -9.41
CA SER A 5 -24.69 -25.74 -9.26
C SER A 5 -23.33 -25.16 -8.85
N ALA A 6 -23.03 -23.96 -9.32
CA ALA A 6 -21.83 -23.19 -9.03
C ALA A 6 -21.60 -22.93 -7.53
N SER A 7 -20.34 -22.76 -7.11
CA SER A 7 -19.92 -21.75 -6.12
C SER A 7 -18.40 -21.53 -6.15
N ARG A 8 -18.02 -20.52 -6.93
CA ARG A 8 -17.02 -19.47 -6.63
C ARG A 8 -15.76 -19.89 -5.85
N GLY A 9 -14.65 -20.05 -6.57
CA GLY A 9 -13.30 -19.97 -6.04
C GLY A 9 -12.84 -18.52 -5.81
N SER A 10 -13.60 -17.74 -5.05
CA SER A 10 -13.22 -16.39 -4.61
C SER A 10 -13.35 -16.33 -3.08
N GLU A 11 -12.46 -15.59 -2.41
CA GLU A 11 -12.52 -15.23 -0.97
C GLU A 11 -11.73 -16.10 0.03
N LEU A 12 -10.49 -16.49 -0.30
CA LEU A 12 -9.49 -16.94 0.70
C LEU A 12 -8.29 -15.99 0.86
N TRP A 13 -8.53 -14.68 0.91
CA TRP A 13 -7.52 -13.73 1.43
C TRP A 13 -8.09 -12.53 2.18
N ARG A 14 -9.38 -12.55 2.54
CA ARG A 14 -9.89 -11.58 3.53
C ARG A 14 -9.39 -11.99 4.90
N GLN A 15 -8.61 -11.09 5.52
CA GLN A 15 -8.06 -11.14 6.87
C GLN A 15 -6.69 -11.80 6.96
N ASN A 16 -5.66 -11.03 6.62
CA ASN A 16 -4.64 -10.79 7.62
C ASN A 16 -4.74 -9.32 8.01
N ASN A 17 -5.00 -9.07 9.29
CA ASN A 17 -4.81 -7.77 9.92
C ASN A 17 -3.30 -7.47 9.97
N SER A 18 -2.65 -7.40 8.81
CA SER A 18 -1.31 -6.84 8.69
C SER A 18 -1.48 -5.36 8.99
N GLU A 19 -0.90 -4.89 10.09
CA GLU A 19 -0.93 -3.49 10.47
C GLU A 19 -0.66 -2.64 9.23
N THR A 20 -1.64 -1.80 8.87
CA THR A 20 -1.49 -0.92 7.72
C THR A 20 -0.38 0.05 8.07
N GLN A 21 0.75 -0.07 7.38
CA GLN A 21 1.90 0.78 7.62
C GLN A 21 1.77 2.05 6.77
N PHE A 22 2.26 3.15 7.32
CA PHE A 22 2.20 4.46 6.69
C PHE A 22 3.59 5.04 6.52
N VAL A 23 3.76 5.80 5.46
CA VAL A 23 5.00 6.51 5.17
C VAL A 23 4.71 7.95 4.74
N VAL A 24 5.63 8.86 5.03
CA VAL A 24 5.63 10.22 4.51
C VAL A 24 6.64 10.31 3.38
N CYS A 25 6.22 10.86 2.24
CA CYS A 25 7.13 11.20 1.16
C CYS A 25 7.99 12.40 1.57
N ILE A 26 9.31 12.22 1.60
CA ILE A 26 10.29 13.26 1.89
C ILE A 26 11.05 13.72 0.64
N ASN A 27 10.98 12.95 -0.45
CA ASN A 27 11.62 13.26 -1.71
C ASN A 27 10.77 12.76 -2.89
N ASN A 28 10.69 13.54 -3.97
CA ASN A 28 10.01 13.19 -5.22
C ASN A 28 10.85 13.51 -6.46
N GLU A 29 12.18 13.64 -6.33
CA GLU A 29 13.10 14.10 -7.38
C GLU A 29 12.92 13.39 -8.74
N ASP A 30 12.62 12.08 -8.75
CA ASP A 30 12.42 11.32 -9.99
C ASP A 30 10.97 11.29 -10.48
N ASP A 31 9.99 11.63 -9.65
CA ASP A 31 8.57 11.51 -10.00
C ASP A 31 7.70 12.58 -9.29
N PRO A 32 7.85 13.86 -9.65
CA PRO A 32 7.06 14.93 -9.06
C PRO A 32 5.60 14.97 -9.55
N ALA A 33 5.25 14.16 -10.56
CA ALA A 33 3.90 14.07 -11.09
C ALA A 33 3.03 13.08 -10.30
N SER A 34 3.62 12.00 -9.79
CA SER A 34 2.92 10.98 -9.00
C SER A 34 3.18 11.09 -7.49
N LEU A 35 4.30 11.68 -7.05
CA LEU A 35 4.62 11.85 -5.63
C LEU A 35 4.57 13.30 -5.18
N GLU A 36 3.89 13.52 -4.06
CA GLU A 36 3.81 14.80 -3.36
C GLU A 36 4.59 14.76 -2.05
N VAL A 37 5.59 15.64 -1.93
CA VAL A 37 6.40 15.77 -0.71
C VAL A 37 5.53 16.24 0.47
N ARG A 38 5.74 15.63 1.65
CA ARG A 38 4.98 15.77 2.91
C ARG A 38 3.62 15.08 2.93
N LYS A 39 3.24 14.40 1.84
CA LYS A 39 2.01 13.59 1.80
C LYS A 39 2.25 12.22 2.45
N ILE A 40 1.20 11.70 3.07
CA ILE A 40 1.18 10.38 3.72
C ILE A 40 0.62 9.36 2.74
N TYR A 41 1.29 8.22 2.63
CA TYR A 41 0.91 7.11 1.78
C TYR A 41 0.79 5.82 2.60
N ARG A 42 -0.08 4.91 2.15
CA ARG A 42 -0.17 3.55 2.67
C ARG A 42 0.86 2.68 1.96
N ILE A 43 1.40 1.68 2.64
CA ILE A 43 2.29 0.71 2.02
C ILE A 43 1.72 -0.69 2.05
N ILE A 44 2.13 -1.48 1.05
CA ILE A 44 1.89 -2.91 1.01
C ILE A 44 3.23 -3.60 1.32
N PRO A 45 3.29 -4.48 2.33
CA PRO A 45 4.49 -5.24 2.61
C PRO A 45 4.82 -6.15 1.43
N ASP A 46 5.95 -5.88 0.77
CA ASP A 46 6.46 -6.63 -0.37
C ASP A 46 7.94 -6.96 -0.11
N ASN A 47 8.21 -8.20 0.30
CA ASN A 47 9.55 -8.66 0.63
C ASN A 47 10.51 -8.57 -0.58
N ARG A 48 10.01 -8.77 -1.80
CA ARG A 48 10.84 -8.68 -3.01
C ARG A 48 11.25 -7.24 -3.29
N ALA A 49 10.32 -6.31 -3.13
CA ALA A 49 10.63 -4.89 -3.25
C ALA A 49 11.65 -4.46 -2.19
N ALA A 50 11.45 -4.90 -0.94
CA ALA A 50 12.33 -4.58 0.18
C ALA A 50 13.78 -5.09 -0.03
N GLU A 51 13.96 -6.29 -0.60
CA GLU A 51 15.28 -6.82 -0.97
C GLU A 51 16.04 -5.89 -1.93
N HIS A 52 15.32 -5.15 -2.77
CA HIS A 52 15.89 -4.19 -3.71
C HIS A 52 15.89 -2.74 -3.19
N GLN A 53 15.57 -2.51 -1.92
CA GLN A 53 15.43 -1.17 -1.32
C GLN A 53 14.29 -0.34 -1.94
N PHE A 54 13.24 -1.02 -2.40
CA PHE A 54 11.99 -0.39 -2.85
C PHE A 54 10.86 -0.63 -1.85
N ILE A 55 9.89 0.26 -1.86
CA ILE A 55 8.62 0.09 -1.16
C ILE A 55 7.46 0.19 -2.14
N ARG A 56 6.39 -0.56 -1.86
CA ARG A 56 5.16 -0.52 -2.63
C ARG A 56 4.18 0.39 -1.90
N VAL A 57 3.88 1.56 -2.48
CA VAL A 57 2.96 2.55 -1.92
C VAL A 57 1.65 2.55 -2.68
N ILE A 58 0.54 2.84 -2.00
CA ILE A 58 -0.77 3.02 -2.62
C ILE A 58 -1.06 4.51 -2.72
N ASP A 59 -1.42 4.97 -3.91
CA ASP A 59 -1.80 6.37 -4.15
C ASP A 59 -3.30 6.64 -3.89
N GLU A 60 -3.79 7.82 -4.26
CA GLU A 60 -5.20 8.21 -4.06
C GLU A 60 -6.18 7.47 -4.98
N SER A 61 -5.70 6.95 -6.10
CA SER A 61 -6.51 6.13 -7.00
C SER A 61 -6.73 4.72 -6.45
N GLY A 62 -5.92 4.30 -5.47
CA GLY A 62 -5.93 2.94 -4.93
C GLY A 62 -5.01 1.99 -5.68
N GLU A 63 -4.25 2.50 -6.65
CA GLU A 63 -3.27 1.74 -7.40
C GLU A 63 -1.95 1.67 -6.61
N ASP A 64 -1.22 0.57 -6.78
CA ASP A 64 0.04 0.33 -6.11
C ASP A 64 1.24 0.61 -7.04
N TYR A 65 2.20 1.36 -6.52
CA TYR A 65 3.39 1.78 -7.24
C TYR A 65 4.65 1.46 -6.44
N LEU A 66 5.75 1.18 -7.16
CA LEU A 66 7.05 0.87 -6.56
C LEU A 66 7.95 2.10 -6.61
N TYR A 67 8.49 2.49 -5.47
CA TYR A 67 9.44 3.60 -5.38
C TYR A 67 10.63 3.27 -4.48
N PRO A 68 11.77 3.94 -4.65
CA PRO A 68 12.91 3.78 -3.75
C PRO A 68 12.51 4.08 -2.30
N ALA A 69 12.86 3.18 -1.38
CA ALA A 69 12.57 3.33 0.05
C ALA A 69 13.14 4.64 0.62
N ALA A 70 14.24 5.15 0.05
CA ALA A 70 14.89 6.40 0.45
C ALA A 70 14.00 7.64 0.30
N TYR A 71 12.92 7.58 -0.49
CA TYR A 71 12.00 8.70 -0.68
C TYR A 71 10.99 8.84 0.44
N PHE A 72 10.99 7.89 1.38
CA PHE A 72 9.93 7.74 2.35
C PHE A 72 10.48 7.53 3.75
N VAL A 73 9.72 8.01 4.73
CA VAL A 73 9.97 7.78 6.16
C VAL A 73 8.75 7.13 6.77
N TYR A 74 8.95 6.02 7.47
CA TYR A 74 7.90 5.33 8.20
C TYR A 74 7.37 6.20 9.34
N ILE A 75 6.04 6.24 9.47
CA ILE A 75 5.38 6.95 10.55
C ILE A 75 4.30 6.06 11.17
N GLU A 76 4.11 6.24 12.47
CA GLU A 76 2.94 5.72 13.18
C GLU A 76 1.89 6.83 13.23
N LEU A 77 0.67 6.49 12.83
CA LEU A 77 -0.43 7.43 12.86
C LEU A 77 -1.28 7.19 14.11
N PRO A 78 -1.79 8.25 14.76
CA PRO A 78 -2.85 8.08 15.74
C PRO A 78 -4.05 7.37 15.10
N LYS A 79 -4.69 6.46 15.83
CA LYS A 79 -5.86 5.68 15.34
C LYS A 79 -6.96 6.52 14.68
N ALA A 80 -7.18 7.75 15.18
CA ALA A 80 -8.15 8.68 14.61
C ALA A 80 -7.81 9.08 13.17
N VAL A 81 -6.51 9.20 12.85
CA VAL A 81 -6.01 9.52 11.52
C VAL A 81 -6.04 8.26 10.63
N GLU A 82 -5.58 7.11 11.15
CA GLU A 82 -5.63 5.84 10.41
C GLU A 82 -7.02 5.53 9.85
N ALA A 83 -8.07 5.79 10.64
CA ALA A 83 -9.47 5.58 10.24
C ALA A 83 -9.91 6.42 9.02
N VAL A 84 -9.22 7.52 8.70
CA VAL A 84 -9.50 8.35 7.51
C VAL A 84 -8.80 7.79 6.26
N PHE A 85 -7.75 6.99 6.44
CA PHE A 85 -7.00 6.33 5.37
C PHE A 85 -7.40 4.85 5.17
N ALA A 86 -8.27 4.31 6.03
CA ALA A 86 -8.72 2.91 5.98
C ALA A 86 -9.86 2.68 4.97
#